data_AF-A0A090KSR2-F1
#
_entry.id   AF-A0A090KSR2-F1
#
_cell.length_a   1.000
_cell.length_b   1.000
_cell.length_c   1.000
_cell.angle_alpha   90.00
_cell.angle_beta   90.00
_cell.angle_gamma   90.00
#
_symmetry.space_group_name_H-M   'P 1'
#
loop_
_entity.id
_entity.type
_entity.pdbx_description
1 polymer ?
#
loop_
_entity_poly.entity_id
_entity_poly.type
_entity_poly.pdbx_seq_one_letter_code
_entity_poly.pdbx_strand_id
1 'polypeptide(L)'
;MGVYENNINACNEINAKQLLMKLDEKIDKIFNSKLNVKNIIKAITECVIPTYTYIFSHEFSDEDRSQLARNVDIRIRSYMNTKDMKLSSISNARCYLPRKQLGLGLRSTEVEMDKDTIKNFIHIIFSPYLKFAITHDANHRNKWRIKAMITANKYGINLQTNSENIKIIINNKEYNSFNLKEVKYKIKELVNEFSDKSWEAHYKKRKHFLK
;
A
#
# COMPACT_ATOMS: atom_id res chain seq x y z
N MET A 1 21.72 7.70 1.81
CA MET A 1 20.26 7.70 1.91
C MET A 1 19.90 8.68 3.00
N GLY A 2 19.32 9.83 2.63
CA GLY A 2 18.91 10.86 3.57
C GLY A 2 18.10 11.87 2.78
N VAL A 3 16.78 11.77 2.86
CA VAL A 3 15.94 12.96 2.67
C VAL A 3 16.20 13.77 3.93
N TYR A 4 16.53 15.04 3.80
CA TYR A 4 16.80 15.91 4.95
C TYR A 4 15.62 15.84 5.92
N GLU A 5 15.79 15.15 7.04
CA GLU A 5 14.88 15.18 8.18
C GLU A 5 14.99 16.57 8.80
N ASN A 6 14.25 17.51 8.23
CA ASN A 6 14.01 18.78 8.88
C ASN A 6 12.54 18.77 9.30
N ASN A 7 12.31 18.49 10.59
CA ASN A 7 10.99 18.34 11.23
C ASN A 7 10.03 19.54 11.04
N ILE A 8 10.53 20.64 10.47
CA ILE A 8 9.81 21.90 10.27
C ILE A 8 9.29 22.05 8.83
N ASN A 9 9.92 21.42 7.83
CA ASN A 9 9.69 21.69 6.40
C ASN A 9 9.32 20.45 5.56
N ALA A 10 9.03 19.32 6.19
CA ALA A 10 8.69 18.09 5.48
C ALA A 10 7.42 18.25 4.59
N CYS A 11 6.59 19.23 4.92
CA CYS A 11 5.38 19.62 4.21
C CYS A 11 5.58 20.60 3.02
N ASN A 12 6.75 20.63 2.37
CA ASN A 12 6.96 21.47 1.18
C ASN A 12 6.68 20.70 -0.11
N GLU A 13 5.88 21.27 -1.02
CA GLU A 13 5.68 20.76 -2.39
C GLU A 13 7.01 20.44 -3.11
N ILE A 14 8.06 21.19 -2.77
CA ILE A 14 9.44 21.00 -3.25
C ILE A 14 10.00 19.62 -2.86
N ASN A 15 9.76 19.18 -1.62
CA ASN A 15 10.23 17.88 -1.15
C ASN A 15 9.45 16.75 -1.82
N ALA A 16 8.13 16.86 -1.93
CA ALA A 16 7.30 15.89 -2.65
C ALA A 16 7.75 15.74 -4.11
N LYS A 17 8.09 16.86 -4.78
CA LYS A 17 8.62 16.85 -6.15
C LYS A 17 9.99 16.18 -6.26
N GLN A 18 10.94 16.51 -5.38
CA GLN A 18 12.27 15.88 -5.36
C GLN A 18 12.20 14.37 -5.06
N LEU A 19 11.27 13.98 -4.18
CA LEU A 19 10.99 12.58 -3.87
C LEU A 19 10.45 11.84 -5.09
N LEU A 20 9.47 12.42 -5.79
CA LEU A 20 8.95 11.89 -7.04
C LEU A 20 10.06 11.74 -8.09
N MET A 21 10.97 12.70 -8.22
CA MET A 21 12.12 12.60 -9.15
C MET A 21 13.03 11.41 -8.82
N LYS A 22 13.43 11.23 -7.57
CA LYS A 22 14.24 10.07 -7.14
C LYS A 22 13.55 8.73 -7.40
N LEU A 23 12.21 8.75 -7.37
CA LEU A 23 11.40 7.56 -7.65
C LEU A 23 11.30 7.30 -9.15
N ASP A 24 11.12 8.34 -9.95
CA ASP A 24 11.19 8.24 -11.42
C ASP A 24 12.54 7.68 -11.86
N GLU A 25 13.66 8.10 -11.24
CA GLU A 25 14.98 7.51 -11.50
C GLU A 25 15.04 6.01 -11.19
N LYS A 26 14.44 5.56 -10.09
CA LYS A 26 14.39 4.13 -9.73
C LYS A 26 13.52 3.35 -10.71
N ILE A 27 12.35 3.89 -11.05
CA ILE A 27 11.43 3.30 -12.02
C ILE A 27 12.15 3.16 -13.36
N ASP A 28 12.78 4.23 -13.85
CA ASP A 28 13.51 4.24 -15.11
C ASP A 28 14.64 3.20 -15.13
N LYS A 29 15.46 3.13 -14.07
CA LYS A 29 16.49 2.09 -13.93
C LYS A 29 15.93 0.67 -14.00
N ILE A 30 14.78 0.41 -13.37
CA ILE A 30 14.14 -0.90 -13.40
C ILE A 30 13.60 -1.22 -14.79
N PHE A 31 12.90 -0.27 -15.44
CA PHE A 31 12.32 -0.47 -16.76
C PHE A 31 13.37 -0.53 -17.90
N ASN A 32 14.55 0.06 -17.70
CA ASN A 32 15.68 -0.01 -18.63
C ASN A 32 16.65 -1.17 -18.32
N SER A 33 16.39 -1.96 -17.28
CA SER A 33 17.19 -3.14 -16.97
C SER A 33 16.89 -4.30 -17.94
N LYS A 34 17.80 -5.28 -18.01
CA LYS A 34 17.61 -6.53 -18.79
C LYS A 34 16.70 -7.55 -18.08
N LEU A 35 15.83 -7.10 -17.19
CA LEU A 35 14.89 -7.96 -16.47
C LEU A 35 13.69 -8.31 -17.35
N ASN A 36 13.15 -9.52 -17.21
CA ASN A 36 11.86 -9.84 -17.82
C ASN A 36 10.72 -9.10 -17.10
N VAL A 37 9.56 -8.96 -17.76
CA VAL A 37 8.37 -8.28 -17.21
C VAL A 37 8.01 -8.82 -15.83
N LYS A 38 8.18 -10.13 -15.60
CA LYS A 38 7.87 -10.74 -14.31
C LYS A 38 8.71 -10.17 -13.17
N ASN A 39 10.00 -10.00 -13.40
CA ASN A 39 10.97 -9.49 -12.44
C ASN A 39 10.88 -7.96 -12.33
N ILE A 40 10.54 -7.25 -13.40
CA ILE A 40 10.24 -5.80 -13.37
C ILE A 40 9.08 -5.52 -12.42
N ILE A 41 7.96 -6.23 -12.59
CA ILE A 41 6.79 -6.07 -11.71
C ILE A 41 7.13 -6.39 -10.25
N LYS A 42 7.95 -7.44 -10.03
CA LYS A 42 8.44 -7.79 -8.69
C LYS A 42 9.28 -6.66 -8.09
N ALA A 43 10.24 -6.12 -8.83
CA ALA A 43 11.10 -5.03 -8.38
C ALA A 43 10.31 -3.74 -8.08
N ILE A 44 9.30 -3.41 -8.90
CA ILE A 44 8.41 -2.27 -8.61
C ILE A 44 7.66 -2.49 -7.30
N THR A 45 7.08 -3.68 -7.14
CA THR A 45 6.27 -4.01 -5.95
C THR A 45 7.11 -4.07 -4.67
N GLU A 46 8.35 -4.55 -4.75
CA GLU A 46 9.20 -4.78 -3.57
C GLU A 46 10.16 -3.61 -3.26
N CYS A 47 10.48 -2.76 -4.24
CA CYS A 47 11.47 -1.69 -4.06
C CYS A 47 10.89 -0.28 -4.28
N VAL A 48 10.02 -0.11 -5.27
CA VAL A 48 9.47 1.21 -5.60
C VAL A 48 8.31 1.54 -4.66
N ILE A 49 7.27 0.72 -4.63
CA ILE A 49 6.05 0.97 -3.83
C ILE A 49 6.36 1.13 -2.32
N PRO A 50 7.22 0.31 -1.69
CA PRO A 50 7.55 0.49 -0.28
C PRO A 50 8.25 1.82 0.02
N THR A 51 9.07 2.32 -0.92
CA THR A 51 9.70 3.64 -0.79
C THR A 51 8.62 4.74 -0.72
N TYR A 52 7.53 4.61 -1.50
CA TYR A 52 6.39 5.51 -1.40
C TYR A 52 5.68 5.39 -0.04
N THR A 53 5.36 4.17 0.38
CA THR A 53 4.59 3.96 1.61
C THR A 53 5.23 4.59 2.85
N TYR A 54 6.55 4.46 3.01
CA TYR A 54 7.29 4.98 4.16
C TYR A 54 7.28 6.52 4.22
N ILE A 55 7.51 7.15 3.07
CA ILE A 55 7.66 8.60 2.94
C ILE A 55 6.32 9.30 3.15
N PHE A 56 5.23 8.72 2.64
CA PHE A 56 3.92 9.39 2.62
C PHE A 56 3.00 8.98 3.78
N SER A 57 3.35 7.95 4.57
CA SER A 57 2.48 7.50 5.66
C SER A 57 2.39 8.45 6.85
N HIS A 58 3.39 9.34 7.03
CA HIS A 58 3.57 10.10 8.27
C HIS A 58 3.13 11.58 8.19
N GLU A 59 2.98 12.16 7.00
CA GLU A 59 2.94 13.63 6.84
C GLU A 59 1.74 14.18 6.05
N PHE A 60 0.95 13.33 5.38
CA PHE A 60 -0.10 13.77 4.45
C PHE A 60 -1.51 13.40 4.92
N SER A 61 -2.50 14.20 4.49
CA SER A 61 -3.93 13.90 4.67
C SER A 61 -4.33 12.60 3.95
N ASP A 62 -5.51 12.06 4.27
CA ASP A 62 -5.99 10.82 3.64
C ASP A 62 -6.30 11.01 2.15
N GLU A 63 -6.82 12.19 1.79
CA GLU A 63 -7.06 12.62 0.41
C GLU A 63 -5.74 12.73 -0.36
N ASP A 64 -4.74 13.41 0.19
CA ASP A 64 -3.43 13.59 -0.45
C ASP A 64 -2.73 12.25 -0.66
N ARG A 65 -2.76 11.37 0.35
CA ARG A 65 -2.21 10.02 0.24
C ARG A 65 -2.86 9.23 -0.87
N SER A 66 -4.19 9.29 -0.98
CA SER A 66 -4.95 8.59 -2.02
C SER A 66 -4.60 9.14 -3.41
N GLN A 67 -4.50 10.46 -3.55
CA GLN A 67 -4.13 11.10 -4.81
C GLN A 67 -2.69 10.77 -5.22
N LEU A 68 -1.76 10.79 -4.27
CA LEU A 68 -0.37 10.39 -4.48
C LEU A 68 -0.28 8.92 -4.93
N ALA A 69 -0.94 8.00 -4.22
CA ALA A 69 -0.95 6.58 -4.59
C ALA A 69 -1.43 6.37 -6.03
N ARG A 70 -2.48 7.09 -6.44
CA ARG A 70 -2.99 7.06 -7.82
C ARG A 70 -1.99 7.59 -8.82
N ASN A 71 -1.30 8.70 -8.51
CA ASN A 71 -0.28 9.29 -9.39
C ASN A 71 0.89 8.32 -9.63
N VAL A 72 1.30 7.58 -8.61
CA VAL A 72 2.36 6.56 -8.71
C VAL A 72 1.92 5.41 -9.60
N ASP A 73 0.72 4.89 -9.36
CA ASP A 73 0.13 3.84 -10.16
C ASP A 73 -0.02 4.28 -11.64
N ILE A 74 -0.37 5.55 -11.90
CA ILE A 74 -0.43 6.13 -13.26
C ILE A 74 0.96 6.17 -13.89
N ARG A 75 1.97 6.65 -13.17
CA ARG A 75 3.36 6.73 -13.65
C ARG A 75 3.89 5.36 -14.02
N ILE A 76 3.77 4.37 -13.14
CA ILE A 76 4.18 2.99 -13.42
C ILE A 76 3.51 2.47 -14.71
N ARG A 77 2.18 2.66 -14.84
CA ARG A 77 1.47 2.22 -16.06
C ARG A 77 1.91 2.96 -17.32
N SER A 78 2.27 4.23 -17.22
CA SER A 78 2.83 5.00 -18.33
C SER A 78 4.13 4.36 -18.83
N TYR A 79 5.06 4.03 -17.93
CA TYR A 79 6.29 3.30 -18.27
C TYR A 79 6.03 1.90 -18.84
N MET A 80 5.01 1.19 -18.35
CA MET A 80 4.63 -0.10 -18.91
C MET A 80 4.12 0.02 -20.35
N ASN A 81 3.38 1.08 -20.66
CA ASN A 81 2.89 1.33 -22.03
C ASN A 81 4.04 1.74 -22.96
N THR A 82 4.95 2.62 -22.52
CA THR A 82 6.07 3.09 -23.36
C THR A 82 7.09 1.99 -23.67
N LYS A 83 7.12 0.92 -22.88
CA LYS A 83 7.96 -0.27 -23.07
C LYS A 83 7.20 -1.47 -23.65
N ASP A 84 6.00 -1.26 -24.19
CA ASP A 84 5.15 -2.30 -24.79
C ASP A 84 4.88 -3.52 -23.89
N MET A 85 4.94 -3.34 -22.57
CA MET A 85 4.71 -4.41 -21.60
C MET A 85 3.22 -4.74 -21.42
N LYS A 86 2.36 -3.91 -22.00
CA LYS A 86 0.91 -4.06 -21.99
C LYS A 86 0.34 -3.50 -23.29
N LEU A 87 -0.49 -4.29 -23.97
CA LEU A 87 -1.26 -3.79 -25.10
C LEU A 87 -2.24 -2.70 -24.64
N SER A 88 -2.23 -1.57 -25.35
CA SER A 88 -3.07 -0.39 -25.08
C SER A 88 -4.57 -0.72 -25.05
N SER A 89 -5.00 -1.69 -25.87
CA SER A 89 -6.38 -2.17 -25.98
C SER A 89 -6.90 -2.88 -24.71
N ILE A 90 -5.99 -3.40 -23.87
CA ILE A 90 -6.35 -4.18 -22.70
C ILE A 90 -6.69 -3.27 -21.50
N SER A 91 -7.67 -3.67 -20.70
CA SER A 91 -8.03 -2.97 -19.45
C SER A 91 -6.83 -2.81 -18.52
N ASN A 92 -6.71 -1.65 -17.86
CA ASN A 92 -5.70 -1.40 -16.82
C ASN A 92 -5.81 -2.39 -15.65
N ALA A 93 -7.00 -2.97 -15.42
CA ALA A 93 -7.20 -4.00 -14.42
C ALA A 93 -6.30 -5.23 -14.63
N ARG A 94 -5.94 -5.58 -15.88
CA ARG A 94 -5.02 -6.71 -16.16
C ARG A 94 -3.65 -6.52 -15.52
N CYS A 95 -3.18 -5.28 -15.37
CA CYS A 95 -1.90 -5.03 -14.70
C CYS A 95 -1.92 -5.56 -13.26
N TYR A 96 -3.04 -5.37 -12.58
CA TYR A 96 -3.21 -5.69 -11.16
C TYR A 96 -3.69 -7.11 -10.90
N LEU A 97 -4.30 -7.75 -11.89
CA LEU A 97 -4.71 -9.14 -11.76
C LEU A 97 -3.52 -10.06 -11.46
N PRO A 98 -3.70 -11.07 -10.60
CA PRO A 98 -2.72 -12.12 -10.39
C PRO A 98 -2.35 -12.85 -11.69
N ARG A 99 -1.12 -13.36 -11.76
CA ARG A 99 -0.67 -14.14 -12.93
C ARG A 99 -1.46 -15.43 -13.14
N LYS A 100 -1.92 -16.07 -12.05
CA LYS A 100 -2.84 -17.21 -12.10
C LYS A 100 -4.16 -16.90 -12.81
N GLN A 101 -4.51 -15.61 -12.94
CA GLN A 101 -5.67 -15.10 -13.66
C GLN A 101 -5.26 -14.33 -14.94
N LEU A 102 -4.12 -14.69 -15.56
CA LEU A 102 -3.59 -14.09 -16.79
C LEU A 102 -3.27 -12.57 -16.71
N GLY A 103 -3.14 -12.06 -15.48
CA GLY A 103 -2.67 -10.70 -15.21
C GLY A 103 -1.15 -10.58 -15.09
N LEU A 104 -0.68 -9.37 -14.78
CA LEU A 104 0.76 -9.09 -14.62
C LEU A 104 1.23 -9.18 -13.16
N GLY A 105 0.30 -9.08 -12.21
CA GLY A 105 0.56 -9.19 -10.78
C GLY A 105 1.17 -7.94 -10.14
N LEU A 106 0.97 -6.75 -10.75
CA LEU A 106 1.34 -5.49 -10.12
C LEU A 106 0.46 -5.27 -8.89
N ARG A 107 1.04 -4.82 -7.77
CA ARG A 107 0.25 -4.39 -6.63
C ARG A 107 -0.04 -2.90 -6.75
N SER A 108 -1.27 -2.50 -6.43
CA SER A 108 -1.63 -1.09 -6.39
C SER A 108 -0.94 -0.43 -5.20
N THR A 109 -0.41 0.77 -5.43
CA THR A 109 0.27 1.56 -4.39
C THR A 109 -0.65 1.83 -3.20
N GLU A 110 -1.92 2.15 -3.45
CA GLU A 110 -2.92 2.39 -2.40
C GLU A 110 -3.13 1.16 -1.52
N VAL A 111 -3.20 -0.02 -2.15
CA VAL A 111 -3.39 -1.30 -1.45
C VAL A 111 -2.18 -1.64 -0.56
N GLU A 112 -0.95 -1.38 -1.02
CA GLU A 112 0.24 -1.59 -0.18
C GLU A 112 0.32 -0.57 0.96
N MET A 113 -0.03 0.70 0.73
CA MET A 113 -0.11 1.73 1.78
C MET A 113 -1.12 1.37 2.88
N ASP A 114 -2.26 0.82 2.48
CA ASP A 114 -3.29 0.38 3.40
C ASP A 114 -2.84 -0.83 4.23
N LYS A 115 -2.17 -1.81 3.61
CA LYS A 115 -1.57 -2.94 4.34
C LYS A 115 -0.59 -2.46 5.39
N ASP A 116 0.30 -1.54 5.04
CA ASP A 116 1.30 -1.05 5.97
C ASP A 116 0.67 -0.22 7.09
N THR A 117 -0.40 0.52 6.81
CA THR A 117 -1.18 1.22 7.84
C THR A 117 -1.71 0.24 8.88
N ILE A 118 -2.35 -0.87 8.45
CA ILE A 118 -2.89 -1.89 9.36
C ILE A 118 -1.75 -2.64 10.09
N LYS A 119 -0.69 -3.04 9.36
CA LYS A 119 0.45 -3.79 9.93
C LYS A 119 1.24 -2.96 10.94
N ASN A 120 1.38 -1.66 10.73
CA ASN A 120 2.07 -0.76 11.65
C ASN A 120 1.25 -0.58 12.93
N PHE A 121 -0.06 -0.42 12.82
CA PHE A 121 -0.95 -0.40 13.99
C PHE A 121 -0.82 -1.67 14.84
N ILE A 122 -0.88 -2.84 14.21
CA ILE A 122 -0.68 -4.14 14.89
C ILE A 122 0.70 -4.22 15.54
N HIS A 123 1.74 -3.70 14.87
CA HIS A 123 3.08 -3.68 15.41
C HIS A 123 3.19 -2.81 16.65
N ILE A 124 2.57 -1.63 16.65
CA ILE A 124 2.55 -0.70 17.78
C ILE A 124 1.86 -1.36 18.97
N ILE A 125 0.70 -1.98 18.76
CA ILE A 125 -0.05 -2.69 19.82
C ILE A 125 0.79 -3.77 20.48
N PHE A 126 1.40 -4.64 19.68
CA PHE A 126 2.15 -5.78 20.22
C PHE A 126 3.56 -5.44 20.67
N SER A 127 4.08 -4.24 20.39
CA SER A 127 5.43 -3.85 20.76
C SER A 127 5.45 -3.27 22.17
N PRO A 128 6.11 -3.92 23.15
CA PRO A 128 6.22 -3.38 24.51
C PRO A 128 6.99 -2.06 24.55
N TYR A 129 7.86 -1.80 23.56
CA TYR A 129 8.67 -0.59 23.46
C TYR A 129 7.89 0.61 22.90
N LEU A 130 6.71 0.39 22.30
CA LEU A 130 5.89 1.43 21.68
C LEU A 130 4.63 1.77 22.50
N LYS A 131 4.57 1.36 23.77
CA LYS A 131 3.46 1.71 24.67
C LYS A 131 3.19 3.21 24.73
N PHE A 132 4.25 4.03 24.71
CA PHE A 132 4.12 5.50 24.69
C PHE A 132 3.31 6.00 23.48
N ALA A 133 3.44 5.34 22.32
CA ALA A 133 2.76 5.72 21.10
C ALA A 133 1.25 5.44 21.18
N ILE A 134 0.86 4.36 21.90
CA ILE A 134 -0.55 4.05 22.17
C ILE A 134 -1.15 5.12 23.08
N THR A 135 -0.46 5.48 24.17
CA THR A 135 -0.88 6.54 25.09
C THR A 135 -0.98 7.88 24.37
N HIS A 136 0.00 8.21 23.53
CA HIS A 136 -0.01 9.41 22.72
C HIS A 136 -1.19 9.43 21.74
N ASP A 137 -1.46 8.34 21.01
CA ASP A 137 -2.62 8.27 20.10
C ASP A 137 -3.95 8.48 20.86
N ALA A 138 -4.09 7.89 22.05
CA ALA A 138 -5.27 8.09 22.90
C ALA A 138 -5.49 9.58 23.26
N ASN A 139 -4.41 10.30 23.60
CA ASN A 139 -4.44 11.74 23.88
C ASN A 139 -4.75 12.59 22.63
N HIS A 140 -4.52 12.06 21.44
CA HIS A 140 -4.80 12.71 20.15
C HIS A 140 -6.03 12.10 19.46
N ARG A 141 -7.09 11.81 20.24
CA ARG A 141 -8.40 11.34 19.76
C ARG A 141 -8.34 10.00 19.01
N ASN A 142 -7.36 9.15 19.30
CA ASN A 142 -7.20 7.83 18.69
C ASN A 142 -7.08 7.89 17.14
N LYS A 143 -6.47 8.94 16.59
CA LYS A 143 -6.43 9.17 15.13
C LYS A 143 -5.85 7.98 14.36
N TRP A 144 -4.73 7.42 14.82
CA TRP A 144 -4.06 6.29 14.16
C TRP A 144 -4.86 5.01 14.27
N ARG A 145 -5.42 4.74 15.45
CA ARG A 145 -6.31 3.61 15.68
C ARG A 145 -7.54 3.68 14.78
N ILE A 146 -8.25 4.81 14.77
CA ILE A 146 -9.45 5.01 13.94
C ILE A 146 -9.11 4.78 12.47
N LYS A 147 -8.01 5.37 11.99
CA LYS A 147 -7.54 5.19 10.63
C LYS A 147 -7.31 3.72 10.29
N ALA A 148 -6.55 2.99 11.11
CA ALA A 148 -6.28 1.58 10.88
C ALA A 148 -7.56 0.73 10.88
N MET A 149 -8.54 1.04 11.74
CA MET A 149 -9.83 0.37 11.78
C MET A 149 -10.67 0.65 10.52
N ILE A 150 -10.75 1.91 10.08
CA ILE A 150 -11.45 2.29 8.84
C ILE A 150 -10.79 1.60 7.65
N THR A 151 -9.46 1.61 7.57
CA THR A 151 -8.72 0.92 6.52
C THR A 151 -8.98 -0.58 6.57
N ALA A 152 -8.99 -1.22 7.73
CA ALA A 152 -9.31 -2.66 7.85
C ALA A 152 -10.73 -2.97 7.36
N ASN A 153 -11.72 -2.14 7.75
CA ASN A 153 -13.11 -2.29 7.34
C ASN A 153 -13.30 -2.16 5.82
N LYS A 154 -12.54 -1.29 5.14
CA LYS A 154 -12.53 -1.17 3.66
C LYS A 154 -12.27 -2.51 2.98
N TYR A 155 -11.47 -3.39 3.59
CA TYR A 155 -11.13 -4.72 3.08
C TYR A 155 -11.98 -5.85 3.70
N GLY A 156 -13.04 -5.52 4.45
CA GLY A 156 -13.89 -6.50 5.13
C GLY A 156 -13.20 -7.20 6.30
N ILE A 157 -12.19 -6.57 6.91
CA ILE A 157 -11.45 -7.09 8.05
C ILE A 157 -12.03 -6.50 9.32
N ASN A 158 -12.73 -7.32 10.12
CA ASN A 158 -13.18 -6.93 11.45
C ASN A 158 -12.00 -7.00 12.42
N LEU A 159 -11.41 -5.83 12.68
CA LEU A 159 -10.28 -5.65 13.57
C LEU A 159 -10.77 -5.11 14.92
N GLN A 160 -10.44 -5.80 16.01
CA GLN A 160 -10.74 -5.36 17.36
C GLN A 160 -9.51 -5.49 18.24
N THR A 161 -9.38 -4.63 19.24
CA THR A 161 -8.35 -4.76 20.27
C THR A 161 -9.03 -4.90 21.62
N ASN A 162 -8.41 -5.64 22.54
CA ASN A 162 -8.85 -5.63 23.93
C ASN A 162 -8.52 -4.28 24.61
N SER A 163 -9.14 -4.02 25.76
CA SER A 163 -8.93 -2.82 26.58
C SER A 163 -7.48 -2.58 26.97
N GLU A 164 -6.72 -3.66 27.15
CA GLU A 164 -5.31 -3.63 27.54
C GLU A 164 -4.35 -3.49 26.33
N ASN A 165 -4.85 -3.55 25.09
CA ASN A 165 -4.06 -3.57 23.85
C ASN A 165 -2.96 -4.66 23.84
N ILE A 166 -3.23 -5.82 24.42
CA ILE A 166 -2.32 -6.98 24.46
C ILE A 166 -2.75 -8.04 23.44
N LYS A 167 -4.02 -7.98 23.02
CA LYS A 167 -4.65 -8.94 22.11
C LYS A 167 -5.36 -8.22 20.98
N ILE A 168 -5.32 -8.82 19.81
CA ILE A 168 -6.04 -8.36 18.62
C ILE A 168 -6.93 -9.50 18.14
N ILE A 169 -8.18 -9.18 17.83
CA ILE A 169 -9.13 -10.10 17.21
C ILE A 169 -9.28 -9.69 15.75
N ILE A 170 -9.09 -10.65 14.85
CA ILE A 170 -9.29 -10.47 13.40
C ILE A 170 -10.30 -11.51 12.94
N ASN A 171 -11.45 -11.06 12.46
CA ASN A 171 -12.53 -11.94 11.97
C ASN A 171 -12.84 -13.10 12.95
N ASN A 172 -13.03 -12.75 14.23
CA ASN A 172 -13.32 -13.66 15.35
C ASN A 172 -12.18 -14.63 15.76
N LYS A 173 -10.98 -14.50 15.17
CA LYS A 173 -9.79 -15.23 15.65
C LYS A 173 -8.92 -14.29 16.49
N GLU A 174 -8.61 -14.73 17.70
CA GLU A 174 -7.75 -14.00 18.64
C GLU A 174 -6.26 -14.27 18.35
N TYR A 175 -5.46 -13.21 18.49
CA TYR A 175 -4.00 -13.26 18.37
C TYR A 175 -3.36 -12.43 19.50
N ASN A 176 -2.17 -12.84 19.91
CA ASN A 176 -1.35 -12.14 20.89
C ASN A 176 0.02 -11.76 20.30
N SER A 177 0.88 -11.16 21.13
CA SER A 177 2.20 -10.66 20.72
C SER A 177 3.14 -11.75 20.16
N PHE A 178 3.01 -13.01 20.58
CA PHE A 178 3.79 -14.12 20.04
C PHE A 178 3.45 -14.42 18.57
N ASN A 179 2.24 -14.04 18.12
CA ASN A 179 1.76 -14.27 16.76
C ASN A 179 2.02 -13.09 15.81
N LEU A 180 2.83 -12.08 16.16
CA LEU A 180 2.99 -10.85 15.36
C LEU A 180 3.27 -11.12 13.87
N LYS A 181 4.16 -12.07 13.54
CA LYS A 181 4.46 -12.44 12.15
C LYS A 181 3.26 -13.08 11.45
N GLU A 182 2.58 -14.01 12.11
CA GLU A 182 1.39 -14.70 11.61
C GLU A 182 0.26 -13.69 11.34
N VAL A 183 0.03 -12.77 12.27
CA VAL A 183 -0.98 -11.72 12.14
C VAL A 183 -0.71 -10.81 10.95
N LYS A 184 0.53 -10.31 10.82
CA LYS A 184 0.93 -9.46 9.68
C LYS A 184 0.79 -10.20 8.36
N TYR A 185 1.09 -11.51 8.33
CA TYR A 185 0.88 -12.34 7.16
C TYR A 185 -0.61 -12.49 6.84
N LYS A 186 -1.45 -12.76 7.85
CA LYS A 186 -2.90 -12.91 7.67
C LYS A 186 -3.55 -11.64 7.12
N ILE A 187 -3.17 -10.47 7.63
CA ILE A 187 -3.62 -9.18 7.08
C ILE A 187 -3.23 -9.04 5.61
N LYS A 188 -1.97 -9.35 5.28
CA LYS A 188 -1.50 -9.29 3.89
C LYS A 188 -2.34 -10.20 2.98
N GLU A 189 -2.66 -11.42 3.41
CA GLU A 189 -3.51 -12.34 2.66
C GLU A 189 -4.92 -11.78 2.45
N LEU A 190 -5.61 -11.37 3.53
CA LEU A 190 -6.98 -10.85 3.46
C LEU A 190 -7.09 -9.64 2.53
N VAL A 191 -6.16 -8.69 2.65
CA VAL A 191 -6.14 -7.50 1.78
C VAL A 191 -5.86 -7.88 0.33
N ASN A 192 -4.93 -8.82 0.07
CA ASN A 192 -4.65 -9.31 -1.28
C ASN A 192 -5.87 -9.98 -1.91
N GLU A 193 -6.55 -10.86 -1.17
CA GLU A 193 -7.74 -11.57 -1.66
C GLU A 193 -8.86 -10.60 -2.02
N PHE A 194 -9.10 -9.60 -1.17
CA PHE A 194 -10.08 -8.54 -1.45
C PHE A 194 -9.69 -7.76 -2.71
N SER A 195 -8.44 -7.33 -2.81
CA SER A 195 -7.95 -6.55 -3.94
C SER A 195 -8.03 -7.34 -5.25
N ASP A 196 -7.62 -8.61 -5.24
CA ASP A 196 -7.67 -9.49 -6.41
C ASP A 196 -9.12 -9.64 -6.91
N LYS A 197 -10.09 -9.87 -6.00
CA LYS A 197 -11.52 -9.93 -6.34
C LYS A 197 -12.05 -8.62 -6.93
N SER A 198 -11.65 -7.48 -6.36
CA SER A 198 -12.05 -6.16 -6.84
C SER A 198 -11.55 -5.90 -8.27
N TRP A 199 -10.28 -6.23 -8.55
CA TRP A 199 -9.70 -6.10 -9.89
C TRP A 199 -10.31 -7.07 -10.89
N GLU A 200 -10.66 -8.28 -10.46
CA GLU A 200 -11.37 -9.26 -11.29
C GLU A 200 -12.75 -8.75 -11.70
N ALA A 201 -13.52 -8.20 -10.75
CA ALA A 201 -14.79 -7.56 -11.03
C ALA A 201 -14.63 -6.38 -12.01
N HIS A 202 -13.61 -5.54 -11.81
CA HIS A 202 -13.33 -4.42 -12.71
C HIS A 202 -12.89 -4.88 -14.11
N TYR A 203 -12.16 -5.98 -14.22
CA TYR A 203 -11.75 -6.55 -15.51
C TYR A 203 -12.94 -7.14 -16.29
N LYS A 204 -13.88 -7.77 -15.57
CA LYS A 204 -15.09 -8.39 -16.15
C LYS A 204 -16.17 -7.39 -16.57
N LYS A 205 -16.16 -6.15 -16.04
CA LYS A 205 -17.10 -5.10 -16.48
C LYS A 205 -16.93 -4.84 -17.99
N ARG A 206 -17.99 -5.08 -18.77
CA ARG A 206 -18.01 -4.85 -20.22
C ARG A 206 -17.64 -3.39 -20.50
N LYS A 207 -16.59 -3.15 -21.30
CA LYS A 207 -16.35 -1.84 -21.92
C LYS A 207 -17.53 -1.56 -22.85
N HIS A 208 -18.40 -0.61 -22.50
CA HIS A 208 -19.26 0.01 -23.49
C HIS A 208 -18.36 0.88 -24.35
N PHE A 209 -17.97 0.35 -25.49
CA PHE A 209 -17.43 1.19 -26.55
C PHE A 209 -18.63 1.96 -27.09
N LEU A 210 -18.67 3.27 -26.85
CA LEU A 210 -19.51 4.17 -27.65
C LEU A 210 -19.09 3.95 -29.10
N LYS A 211 -20.03 3.48 -29.92
CA LYS A 211 -19.87 3.33 -31.36
C LYS A 211 -19.72 4.70 -32.01
#